data_AF-A0A2H3ANA7-F1
#
_entry.id   AF-A0A2H3ANA7-F1
#
_cell.length_a   1.000
_cell.length_b   1.000
_cell.length_c   1.000
_cell.angle_alpha   90.00
_cell.angle_beta   90.00
_cell.angle_gamma   90.00
#
_symmetry.space_group_name_H-M   'P 1'
#
loop_
_entity.id
_entity.type
_entity.pdbx_description
1 polymer ?
#
loop_
_entity_poly.entity_id
_entity_poly.type
_entity_poly.pdbx_seq_one_letter_code
_entity_poly.pdbx_strand_id
1 'polypeptide(L)' 'TDHVSWFPKPMAWKESGLDVGFWSTDNESWYLHQVAKYLGGDFKCENQTEWR' A
#
# COMPACT_ATOMS: atom_id res chain seq x y z
N THR A 1 -11.60 -14.18 -9.79
CA THR A 1 -11.82 -13.46 -8.53
C THR A 1 -10.71 -12.45 -8.41
N ASP A 2 -11.01 -11.16 -8.50
CA ASP A 2 -9.98 -10.14 -8.37
C ASP A 2 -9.40 -10.18 -6.97
N HIS A 3 -8.13 -10.57 -6.87
CA HIS A 3 -7.41 -10.63 -5.59
C HIS A 3 -6.97 -9.22 -5.20
N VAL A 4 -7.95 -8.43 -4.76
CA VAL A 4 -7.76 -7.06 -4.29
C VAL A 4 -7.48 -7.02 -2.78
N SER A 5 -6.64 -6.08 -2.36
CA SER A 5 -6.27 -5.88 -0.95
C SER A 5 -6.17 -4.39 -0.65
N TRP A 6 -6.27 -4.02 0.63
CA TRP A 6 -6.01 -2.66 1.12
C TRP A 6 -4.53 -2.43 1.48
N PHE A 7 -3.75 -3.50 1.46
CA PHE A 7 -2.31 -3.49 1.67
C PHE A 7 -1.62 -4.29 0.55
N PRO A 8 -0.47 -3.83 0.02
CA PRO A 8 0.24 -4.52 -1.04
C PRO A 8 0.65 -5.93 -0.61
N LYS A 9 0.64 -6.87 -1.56
CA LYS A 9 1.14 -8.23 -1.30
C LYS A 9 2.64 -8.19 -0.98
N PRO A 10 3.18 -9.20 -0.27
CA PRO A 10 4.58 -9.20 0.16
C PRO A 10 5.60 -8.94 -0.97
N MET A 11 5.36 -9.41 -2.20
CA MET A 11 6.25 -9.11 -3.32
C MET A 11 6.20 -7.64 -3.74
N ALA A 12 5.00 -7.06 -3.89
CA ALA A 12 4.84 -5.64 -4.23
C ALA A 12 5.41 -4.73 -3.13
N TRP A 13 5.25 -5.10 -1.86
CA TRP A 13 5.88 -4.38 -0.75
C TRP A 13 7.41 -4.42 -0.83
N LYS A 14 8.00 -5.59 -1.10
CA LYS A 14 9.44 -5.74 -1.30
C LYS A 14 9.97 -4.91 -2.46
N GLU A 15 9.21 -4.81 -3.55
CA GLU A 15 9.59 -4.06 -4.75
C GLU A 15 9.36 -2.54 -4.62
N SER A 16 8.57 -2.10 -3.62
CA SER A 16 8.23 -0.67 -3.43
C SER A 16 9.39 0.23 -3.00
N GLY A 17 10.52 -0.36 -2.57
CA GLY A 17 11.62 0.39 -1.94
C GLY A 17 11.34 0.85 -0.50
N LEU A 18 10.12 0.60 0.02
CA LEU A 18 9.75 0.89 1.41
C LEU A 18 10.08 -0.27 2.35
N ASP A 19 10.40 -1.46 1.84
CA ASP A 19 10.81 -2.61 2.65
C ASP A 19 12.27 -2.48 3.12
N VAL A 20 12.49 -1.60 4.11
CA VAL A 20 13.81 -1.30 4.69
C VAL A 20 14.09 -2.07 5.99
N GLY A 21 13.19 -2.97 6.39
CA GLY A 21 13.32 -3.80 7.60
C GLY A 21 12.99 -3.12 8.92
N PHE A 22 12.59 -1.85 8.89
CA PHE A 22 12.08 -1.09 10.05
C PHE A 22 11.02 -0.07 9.60
N TRP A 23 10.31 0.53 10.55
CA TRP A 23 9.34 1.60 10.29
C TRP A 23 10.07 2.93 10.09
N SER A 24 10.26 3.34 8.84
CA SER A 24 10.87 4.63 8.49
C SER A 24 9.82 5.73 8.30
N THR A 25 10.29 6.98 8.22
CA THR A 25 9.45 8.15 7.88
C THR A 25 8.74 7.97 6.53
N ASP A 26 9.38 7.29 5.58
CA ASP A 26 8.79 7.04 4.26
C ASP A 26 7.67 5.99 4.34
N ASN A 27 7.83 4.95 5.17
CA ASN A 27 6.79 3.97 5.47
C ASN A 27 5.56 4.65 6.11
N GLU A 28 5.81 5.54 7.06
CA GLU A 28 4.74 6.28 7.74
C GLU A 28 3.99 7.20 6.79
N SER A 29 4.72 7.96 5.98
CA SER A 29 4.14 8.87 4.99
C SER A 29 3.28 8.10 3.98
N TRP A 30 3.77 6.97 3.48
CA TRP A 30 3.01 6.09 2.60
C TRP A 30 1.73 5.57 3.28
N TYR A 31 1.84 5.08 4.52
CA TYR A 31 0.69 4.52 5.25
C TYR A 31 -0.39 5.58 5.52
N LEU A 32 0.02 6.75 6.01
CA LEU A 32 -0.90 7.87 6.26
C LEU A 32 -1.59 8.33 4.97
N HIS A 33 -0.87 8.34 3.84
CA HIS A 33 -1.46 8.63 2.54
C HIS A 33 -2.52 7.61 2.14
N GLN A 34 -2.26 6.31 2.33
CA GLN A 34 -3.25 5.26 2.07
C GLN A 34 -4.48 5.40 2.98
N VAL A 35 -4.28 5.63 4.28
CA VAL A 35 -5.37 5.85 5.24
C VAL A 35 -6.23 7.05 4.85
N ALA A 36 -5.62 8.15 4.42
CA ALA A 36 -6.34 9.34 3.97
C ALA A 36 -7.20 9.06 2.73
N LYS A 37 -6.68 8.31 1.73
CA LYS A 37 -7.45 7.90 0.56
C LYS A 37 -8.68 7.06 0.96
N TYR A 38 -8.49 6.11 1.87
CA TYR A 38 -9.59 5.23 2.32
C TYR A 38 -10.65 5.96 3.15
N LEU A 39 -10.24 6.83 4.08
CA LEU A 39 -11.18 7.63 4.88
C LEU A 39 -11.86 8.73 4.05
N GLY A 40 -11.23 9.17 2.96
CA GLY A 40 -11.77 10.17 2.02
C GLY A 40 -12.89 9.66 1.11
N GLY A 41 -13.25 8.37 1.18
CA GLY A 41 -14.33 7.78 0.38
C GLY A 41 -13.90 7.28 -1.00
N ASP A 42 -12.62 7.43 -1.37
CA ASP A 42 -12.05 6.94 -2.63
C ASP A 42 -11.58 5.48 -2.50
N PHE A 43 -12.46 4.65 -1.91
CA PHE A 43 -12.14 3.28 -1.53
C PHE A 43 -12.13 2.37 -2.76
N LYS A 44 -10.92 2.03 -3.23
CA LYS A 44 -10.68 0.92 -4.14
C LYS A 44 -9.57 0.05 -3.58
N CYS A 45 -9.90 -1.20 -3.24
CA CYS A 45 -8.86 -2.21 -3.00
C CYS A 45 -8.11 -2.44 -4.31
N GLU A 46 -6.79 -2.38 -4.27
CA GLU A 46 -5.95 -2.51 -5.46
C GLU A 46 -5.59 -3.97 -5.69
N ASN A 47 -5.61 -4.39 -6.95
CA ASN A 47 -5.08 -5.67 -7.36
C ASN A 47 -3.54 -5.61 -7.47
N GLN A 48 -2.90 -6.76 -7.65
CA GLN A 48 -1.43 -6.85 -7.67
C GLN A 48 -0.75 -5.97 -8.74
N THR A 49 -1.40 -5.71 -9.87
CA THR A 49 -0.84 -4.86 -10.94
C THR A 49 -1.06 -3.37 -10.71
N GLU A 50 -1.99 -3.03 -9.82
CA GLU A 50 -2.32 -1.64 -9.43
C GLU A 50 -1.41 -1.15 -8.30
N TRP A 51 -0.99 -2.06 -7.40
CA TRP A 51 0.10 -1.81 -6.45
C TRP A 51 1.42 -1.63 -7.21
N ARG A 52 1.75 -0.39 -7.57
CA ARG A 52 3.06 0.02 -8.13
C ARG A 52 3.77 0.97 -7.18
#